data_AF-A0A7C9EB88-F1
#
_entry.id   AF-A0A7C9EB88-F1
#
_cell.length_a   1.000
_cell.length_b   1.000
_cell.length_c   1.000
_cell.angle_alpha   90.00
_cell.angle_beta   90.00
_cell.angle_gamma   90.00
#
_symmetry.space_group_name_H-M   'P 1'
#
loop_
_entity.id
_entity.type
_entity.pdbx_description
1 polymer ?
#
loop_
_entity_poly.entity_id
_entity_poly.type
_entity_poly.pdbx_seq_one_letter_code
_entity_poly.pdbx_strand_id
1 'polypeptide(L)'
;PAILELCRQAGINLEKYPVRRRTKPVYCIEGRIVDFDAQSNGYDFDHAEDLCNKNPHVDIDCWTKVDDVQNDSEMDHIHPLVQLDPEWGKGLRDVSIGTMASWLDMISGARKIMEKYSVWTCGYCPEVQVGPKGHKVRMCKASKHQSRDGLHAWQEATIDDLVGPNYVWHVRNPFGPPLSNNLKRYYGKAPAVVELCVQAGAPVPDQYRSMMRLDVVPPDLDEVDLVA
;
A
#
# COMPACT_ATOMS: atom_id res chain seq x y z
N PRO A 1 -5.89 -5.71 -10.10
CA PRO A 1 -6.27 -4.88 -8.93
C PRO A 1 -7.69 -4.33 -9.09
N ALA A 2 -8.46 -4.15 -8.01
CA ALA A 2 -9.85 -3.66 -8.06
C ALA A 2 -9.99 -2.28 -8.73
N ILE A 3 -9.00 -1.39 -8.55
CA ILE A 3 -8.94 -0.07 -9.20
C ILE A 3 -8.96 -0.19 -10.74
N LEU A 4 -8.20 -1.14 -11.31
CA LEU A 4 -8.20 -1.33 -12.77
C LEU A 4 -9.56 -1.78 -13.29
N GLU A 5 -10.27 -2.59 -12.50
CA GLU A 5 -11.62 -3.02 -12.84
C GLU A 5 -12.62 -1.87 -12.73
N LEU A 6 -12.52 -1.02 -11.70
CA LEU A 6 -13.30 0.23 -11.62
C LEU A 6 -13.08 1.13 -12.83
N CYS A 7 -11.82 1.40 -13.19
CA CYS A 7 -11.48 2.21 -14.36
C CYS A 7 -12.11 1.65 -15.64
N ARG A 8 -12.10 0.33 -15.82
CA ARG A 8 -12.74 -0.32 -16.97
C ARG A 8 -14.25 -0.18 -16.96
N GLN A 9 -14.91 -0.35 -15.82
CA GLN A 9 -16.37 -0.13 -15.69
C GLN A 9 -16.75 1.34 -15.93
N ALA A 10 -15.84 2.27 -15.62
CA ALA A 10 -15.96 3.69 -15.93
C ALA A 10 -15.71 4.02 -17.42
N GLY A 11 -15.36 3.03 -18.25
CA GLY A 11 -15.19 3.18 -19.71
C GLY A 11 -13.75 3.36 -20.18
N ILE A 12 -12.75 3.19 -19.31
CA ILE A 12 -11.33 3.30 -19.68
C ILE A 12 -10.86 1.98 -20.31
N ASN A 13 -10.30 2.06 -21.52
CA ASN A 13 -9.60 0.94 -22.14
C ASN A 13 -8.15 0.88 -21.64
N LEU A 14 -7.79 -0.22 -21.00
CA LEU A 14 -6.45 -0.46 -20.42
C LEU A 14 -5.78 -1.61 -21.16
N GLU A 15 -5.23 -1.33 -22.35
CA GLU A 15 -4.64 -2.36 -23.24
C GLU A 15 -3.49 -3.13 -22.58
N LYS A 16 -2.70 -2.47 -21.73
CA LYS A 16 -1.61 -3.11 -20.96
C LYS A 16 -2.08 -4.04 -19.85
N TYR A 17 -3.37 -3.97 -19.49
CA TYR A 17 -3.98 -4.77 -18.43
C TYR A 17 -5.28 -5.41 -18.92
N PRO A 18 -5.20 -6.38 -19.85
CA PRO A 18 -6.37 -7.07 -20.35
C PRO A 18 -7.03 -7.85 -19.20
N VAL A 19 -8.36 -7.81 -19.13
CA VAL A 19 -9.13 -8.62 -18.18
C VAL A 19 -10.16 -9.39 -18.96
N ARG A 20 -10.17 -10.71 -18.74
CA ARG A 20 -11.11 -11.63 -19.35
C ARG A 20 -12.50 -11.40 -18.75
N ARG A 21 -13.44 -10.95 -19.58
CA ARG A 21 -14.87 -10.85 -19.24
C ARG A 21 -15.51 -12.21 -19.48
N ARG A 22 -15.59 -13.02 -18.44
CA ARG A 22 -16.26 -14.32 -18.54
C ARG A 22 -17.77 -14.14 -18.60
N THR A 23 -18.38 -14.74 -19.61
CA THR A 23 -19.84 -14.77 -19.80
C THR A 23 -20.42 -16.11 -19.36
N LYS A 24 -19.60 -17.17 -19.35
CA LYS A 24 -19.96 -18.49 -18.86
C LYS A 24 -19.40 -18.75 -17.46
N PRO A 25 -20.08 -19.59 -16.65
CA PRO A 25 -19.60 -19.95 -15.33
C PRO A 25 -18.27 -20.73 -15.40
N VAL A 26 -17.45 -20.52 -14.38
CA VAL A 26 -16.21 -21.26 -14.14
C VAL A 26 -16.42 -22.18 -12.95
N TYR A 27 -16.00 -23.42 -13.07
CA TYR A 27 -16.12 -24.41 -11.99
C TYR A 27 -14.75 -24.75 -11.44
N CYS A 28 -14.66 -24.97 -10.12
CA CYS A 28 -13.48 -25.54 -9.49
C CYS A 28 -13.80 -26.99 -9.12
N ILE A 29 -13.17 -27.95 -9.81
CA ILE A 29 -13.36 -29.39 -9.61
C ILE A 29 -12.03 -29.94 -9.09
N GLU A 30 -12.01 -30.44 -7.85
CA GLU A 30 -10.80 -30.99 -7.19
C GLU A 30 -9.59 -30.03 -7.23
N GLY A 31 -9.84 -28.73 -7.09
CA GLY A 31 -8.78 -27.70 -7.13
C GLY A 31 -8.38 -27.25 -8.54
N ARG A 32 -8.92 -27.87 -9.60
CA ARG A 32 -8.70 -27.45 -10.99
C ARG A 32 -9.82 -26.53 -11.47
N ILE A 33 -9.44 -25.43 -12.11
CA ILE A 33 -10.37 -24.47 -12.69
C ILE A 33 -10.77 -24.95 -14.09
N VAL A 34 -12.06 -25.20 -14.30
CA VAL A 34 -12.65 -25.55 -15.59
C VAL A 34 -13.38 -24.34 -16.14
N ASP A 35 -12.87 -23.79 -17.24
CA ASP A 35 -13.41 -22.63 -17.94
C ASP A 35 -14.18 -23.08 -19.19
N PHE A 36 -15.45 -22.69 -19.30
CA PHE A 36 -16.34 -23.07 -20.40
C PHE A 36 -16.47 -21.98 -21.47
N ASP A 37 -15.87 -20.79 -21.25
CA ASP A 37 -15.77 -19.78 -22.29
C ASP A 37 -14.74 -20.21 -23.32
N ALA A 38 -15.21 -20.39 -24.55
CA ALA A 38 -14.36 -20.75 -25.67
C ALA A 38 -13.32 -19.64 -25.87
N GLN A 39 -12.07 -20.06 -25.93
CA GLN A 39 -10.86 -19.26 -26.08
C GLN A 39 -11.05 -18.16 -27.12
N SER A 40 -11.21 -16.90 -26.71
CA SER A 40 -10.97 -15.77 -27.59
C SER A 40 -9.46 -15.55 -27.63
N ASN A 41 -8.79 -16.26 -28.53
CA ASN A 41 -7.44 -16.03 -29.06
C ASN A 41 -6.38 -15.43 -28.11
N GLY A 42 -5.48 -16.30 -27.64
CA GLY A 42 -4.08 -15.95 -27.40
C GLY A 42 -3.65 -15.82 -25.93
N TYR A 43 -2.64 -16.62 -25.58
CA TYR A 43 -1.81 -16.63 -24.35
C TYR A 43 -2.39 -17.40 -23.17
N ASP A 44 -2.14 -18.71 -23.20
CA ASP A 44 -2.15 -19.58 -22.04
C ASP A 44 -1.14 -19.06 -21.00
N PHE A 45 -1.60 -18.72 -19.81
CA PHE A 45 -0.75 -18.63 -18.62
C PHE A 45 -1.06 -19.83 -17.73
N ASP A 46 -0.74 -21.02 -18.24
CA ASP A 46 -0.55 -22.18 -17.39
C ASP A 46 0.74 -21.96 -16.61
N HIS A 47 0.60 -21.53 -15.35
CA HIS A 47 1.45 -21.82 -14.18
C HIS A 47 1.06 -20.88 -13.04
N ALA A 48 -0.06 -21.16 -12.38
CA ALA A 48 -0.27 -20.72 -11.00
C ALA A 48 0.46 -21.68 -10.06
N GLU A 49 1.80 -21.68 -10.13
CA GLU A 49 2.60 -22.18 -9.02
C GLU A 49 2.58 -21.10 -7.93
N ASP A 50 1.91 -21.44 -6.83
CA ASP A 50 2.24 -21.10 -5.44
C ASP A 50 3.25 -19.94 -5.23
N LEU A 51 2.79 -18.69 -5.33
CA LEU A 51 3.54 -17.51 -4.88
C LEU A 51 3.31 -17.22 -3.38
N CYS A 52 3.18 -18.27 -2.58
CA CYS A 52 3.28 -18.23 -1.13
C CYS A 52 4.52 -19.00 -0.68
N ASN A 53 5.73 -18.57 -1.06
CA ASN A 53 7.02 -18.86 -0.36
C ASN A 53 8.24 -18.52 -1.24
N LYS A 54 8.51 -17.22 -1.46
CA LYS A 54 9.85 -16.78 -1.85
C LYS A 54 10.19 -15.52 -1.07
N ASN A 55 10.83 -15.69 0.09
CA ASN A 55 11.60 -14.63 0.72
C ASN A 55 12.81 -14.34 -0.17
N PRO A 56 12.98 -13.12 -0.71
CA PRO A 56 14.27 -12.71 -1.20
C PRO A 56 15.10 -12.34 0.03
N HIS A 57 16.00 -13.24 0.45
CA HIS A 57 17.15 -12.86 1.26
C HIS A 57 17.94 -11.86 0.42
N VAL A 58 17.78 -10.57 0.74
CA VAL A 58 18.69 -9.53 0.28
C VAL A 58 19.49 -9.15 1.51
N ASP A 59 20.66 -9.76 1.63
CA ASP A 59 21.67 -9.35 2.60
C ASP A 59 22.16 -7.95 2.19
N ILE A 60 21.60 -6.92 2.81
CA ILE A 60 22.17 -5.57 2.78
C ILE A 60 22.93 -5.41 4.09
N ASP A 61 24.15 -5.93 4.07
CA ASP A 61 25.15 -5.67 5.10
C ASP A 61 25.83 -4.33 4.74
N CYS A 62 25.51 -3.28 5.49
CA CYS A 62 26.30 -2.05 5.51
C CYS A 62 26.11 -1.34 6.85
N TRP A 63 26.73 -1.92 7.88
CA TRP A 63 26.99 -1.21 9.11
C TRP A 63 28.40 -0.62 9.03
N THR A 64 28.50 0.65 8.66
CA THR A 64 29.70 1.44 8.96
C THR A 64 29.35 2.47 10.02
N LYS A 65 29.96 2.28 11.20
CA LYS A 65 29.97 3.23 12.32
C LYS A 65 30.40 4.61 11.82
N VAL A 66 29.71 5.65 12.27
CA VAL A 66 30.22 7.02 12.26
C VAL A 66 29.80 7.69 13.55
N ASP A 67 30.79 8.26 14.23
CA ASP A 67 30.74 8.82 15.58
C ASP A 67 29.93 10.13 15.67
N ASP A 68 29.44 10.40 16.88
CA ASP A 68 28.68 11.58 17.30
C ASP A 68 29.34 12.90 16.89
N VAL A 69 28.58 13.76 16.20
CA VAL A 69 28.82 15.21 16.20
C VAL A 69 27.47 15.91 16.34
N GLN A 70 27.26 16.50 17.51
CA GLN A 70 26.21 17.45 17.79
C GLN A 70 26.35 18.68 16.88
N ASN A 71 25.27 19.04 16.18
CA ASN A 71 25.09 20.41 15.73
C ASN A 71 23.60 20.72 15.57
N ASP A 72 23.13 21.62 16.43
CA ASP A 72 21.81 22.23 16.40
C ASP A 72 21.71 23.19 15.21
N SER A 73 20.96 22.79 14.19
CA SER A 73 20.24 23.72 13.31
C SER A 73 19.13 22.96 12.59
N GLU A 74 17.89 23.45 12.72
CA GLU A 74 16.73 23.01 11.93
C GLU A 74 17.05 23.05 10.43
N MET A 75 17.46 21.91 9.88
CA MET A 75 17.51 21.66 8.45
C MET A 75 16.68 20.41 8.22
N ASP A 76 15.63 20.51 7.41
CA ASP A 76 14.83 19.35 6.98
C ASP A 76 15.77 18.25 6.47
N HIS A 77 15.97 17.20 7.28
CA HIS A 77 16.97 16.18 7.03
C HIS A 77 16.48 15.21 5.95
N ILE A 78 16.79 15.54 4.69
CA ILE A 78 16.57 14.65 3.54
C ILE A 78 17.57 13.47 3.59
N HIS A 79 17.16 12.29 3.15
CA HIS A 79 17.98 11.07 3.04
C HIS A 79 19.33 11.31 2.29
N PRO A 80 20.52 10.84 2.73
CA PRO A 80 21.84 11.00 2.14
C PRO A 80 21.96 10.47 0.73
N LEU A 81 21.10 9.56 0.27
CA LEU A 81 21.02 9.24 -1.17
C LEU A 81 20.64 10.45 -2.04
N VAL A 82 20.04 11.49 -1.45
CA VAL A 82 19.82 12.81 -2.06
C VAL A 82 21.06 13.70 -1.94
N GLN A 83 21.93 13.47 -0.94
CA GLN A 83 23.15 14.24 -0.73
C GLN A 83 24.38 13.71 -1.50
N LEU A 84 24.37 12.43 -1.90
CA LEU A 84 25.49 11.82 -2.64
C LEU A 84 25.65 12.35 -4.07
N ASP A 85 24.58 12.89 -4.66
CA ASP A 85 24.61 13.57 -5.95
C ASP A 85 23.46 14.61 -5.99
N PRO A 86 23.76 15.93 -5.96
CA PRO A 86 22.76 16.99 -6.00
C PRO A 86 21.85 16.94 -7.23
N GLU A 87 22.33 16.43 -8.37
CA GLU A 87 21.52 16.29 -9.58
C GLU A 87 20.56 15.10 -9.45
N TRP A 88 21.04 13.97 -8.93
CA TRP A 88 20.21 12.81 -8.61
C TRP A 88 19.17 13.12 -7.52
N GLY A 89 19.58 13.86 -6.49
CA GLY A 89 18.73 14.30 -5.38
C GLY A 89 17.62 15.24 -5.82
N LYS A 90 17.91 16.19 -6.73
CA LYS A 90 16.88 17.03 -7.35
C LYS A 90 15.91 16.18 -8.18
N GLY A 91 16.42 15.23 -8.96
CA GLY A 91 15.59 14.28 -9.70
C GLY A 91 14.68 13.44 -8.79
N LEU A 92 15.21 12.93 -7.68
CA LEU A 92 14.47 12.10 -6.74
C LEU A 92 13.37 12.89 -6.00
N ARG A 93 13.66 14.15 -5.65
CA ARG A 93 12.66 15.07 -5.09
C ARG A 93 11.54 15.36 -6.08
N ASP A 94 11.87 15.68 -7.32
CA ASP A 94 10.86 15.96 -8.35
C ASP A 94 9.99 14.71 -8.64
N VAL A 95 10.61 13.52 -8.68
CA VAL A 95 9.91 12.23 -8.82
C VAL A 95 9.01 11.93 -7.62
N SER A 96 9.46 12.17 -6.40
CA SER A 96 8.66 11.93 -5.20
C SER A 96 7.46 12.87 -5.09
N ILE A 97 7.62 14.14 -5.46
CA ILE A 97 6.50 15.11 -5.57
C ILE A 97 5.47 14.60 -6.58
N GLY A 98 5.92 14.22 -7.78
CA GLY A 98 5.02 13.71 -8.83
C GLY A 98 4.34 12.41 -8.45
N THR A 99 5.05 11.50 -7.78
CA THR A 99 4.52 10.23 -7.27
C THR A 99 3.45 10.46 -6.21
N MET A 100 3.73 11.33 -5.24
CA MET A 100 2.80 11.67 -4.17
C MET A 100 1.53 12.33 -4.73
N ALA A 101 1.66 13.29 -5.64
CA ALA A 101 0.53 13.93 -6.30
C ALA A 101 -0.31 12.90 -7.08
N SER A 102 0.32 12.04 -7.87
CA SER A 102 -0.36 10.99 -8.63
C SER A 102 -1.10 10.00 -7.73
N TRP A 103 -0.51 9.67 -6.58
CA TRP A 103 -1.12 8.77 -5.61
C TRP A 103 -2.36 9.40 -4.94
N LEU A 104 -2.28 10.68 -4.56
CA LEU A 104 -3.40 11.44 -4.02
C LEU A 104 -4.54 11.58 -5.04
N ASP A 105 -4.20 11.90 -6.29
CA ASP A 105 -5.15 12.01 -7.39
C ASP A 105 -5.82 10.67 -7.70
N MET A 106 -5.05 9.58 -7.70
CA MET A 106 -5.59 8.22 -7.86
C MET A 106 -6.60 7.89 -6.76
N ILE A 107 -6.29 8.18 -5.49
CA ILE A 107 -7.20 7.94 -4.35
C ILE A 107 -8.48 8.78 -4.49
N SER A 108 -8.33 10.07 -4.83
CA SER A 108 -9.45 10.97 -5.04
C SER A 108 -10.34 10.51 -6.20
N GLY A 109 -9.74 10.12 -7.32
CA GLY A 109 -10.45 9.57 -8.48
C GLY A 109 -11.15 8.26 -8.15
N ALA A 110 -10.47 7.32 -7.48
CA ALA A 110 -11.05 6.05 -7.06
C ALA A 110 -12.28 6.26 -6.17
N ARG A 111 -12.20 7.19 -5.20
CA ARG A 111 -13.34 7.55 -4.33
C ARG A 111 -14.55 8.03 -5.14
N LYS A 112 -14.34 8.91 -6.12
CA LYS A 112 -15.43 9.39 -7.01
C LYS A 112 -16.03 8.27 -7.85
N ILE A 113 -15.23 7.32 -8.32
CA ILE A 113 -15.75 6.18 -9.09
C ILE A 113 -16.56 5.24 -8.17
N MET A 114 -16.15 5.05 -6.93
CA MET A 114 -16.87 4.25 -5.93
C MET A 114 -18.25 4.83 -5.58
N GLU A 115 -18.49 6.13 -5.75
CA GLU A 115 -19.82 6.73 -5.61
C GLU A 115 -20.82 6.23 -6.66
N LYS A 116 -20.33 5.80 -7.83
CA LYS A 116 -21.15 5.33 -8.95
C LYS A 116 -21.20 3.81 -9.07
N TYR A 117 -20.11 3.13 -8.75
CA TYR A 117 -19.98 1.69 -8.91
C TYR A 117 -19.77 1.03 -7.54
N SER A 118 -20.65 0.10 -7.19
CA SER A 118 -20.54 -0.63 -5.94
C SER A 118 -19.29 -1.50 -5.90
N VAL A 119 -18.64 -1.49 -4.75
CA VAL A 119 -17.46 -2.31 -4.47
C VAL A 119 -17.68 -3.04 -3.15
N TRP A 120 -17.32 -4.31 -3.15
CA TRP A 120 -17.46 -5.20 -2.00
C TRP A 120 -16.10 -5.74 -1.60
N THR A 121 -15.84 -5.77 -0.30
CA THR A 121 -14.65 -6.40 0.28
C THR A 121 -15.09 -7.57 1.16
N CYS A 122 -14.26 -8.60 1.29
CA CYS A 122 -14.53 -9.68 2.22
C CYS A 122 -13.98 -9.33 3.60
N GLY A 123 -14.79 -9.45 4.65
CA GLY A 123 -14.34 -9.16 6.03
C GLY A 123 -13.29 -10.13 6.60
N TYR A 124 -12.88 -11.17 5.85
CA TYR A 124 -11.97 -12.20 6.34
C TYR A 124 -10.74 -12.44 5.44
N CYS A 125 -10.84 -12.17 4.13
CA CYS A 125 -9.73 -12.29 3.18
C CYS A 125 -9.57 -10.97 2.40
N PRO A 126 -8.39 -10.71 1.82
CA PRO A 126 -8.12 -9.46 1.09
C PRO A 126 -8.80 -9.39 -0.29
N GLU A 127 -9.91 -10.11 -0.47
CA GLU A 127 -10.60 -10.17 -1.75
C GLU A 127 -11.59 -9.02 -1.90
N VAL A 128 -11.53 -8.38 -3.06
CA VAL A 128 -12.38 -7.25 -3.44
C VAL A 128 -13.08 -7.55 -4.74
N GLN A 129 -14.40 -7.40 -4.74
CA GLN A 129 -15.27 -7.57 -5.88
C GLN A 129 -15.84 -6.22 -6.30
N VAL A 130 -15.64 -5.84 -7.56
CA VAL A 130 -16.27 -4.67 -8.17
C VAL A 130 -17.55 -5.09 -8.89
N GLY A 131 -18.67 -4.43 -8.61
CA GLY A 131 -19.96 -4.68 -9.23
C GLY A 131 -21.12 -4.62 -8.23
N PRO A 132 -22.37 -4.76 -8.71
CA PRO A 132 -23.56 -4.52 -7.89
C PRO A 132 -23.70 -5.48 -6.69
N LYS A 133 -23.10 -6.67 -6.76
CA LYS A 133 -23.11 -7.67 -5.69
C LYS A 133 -21.79 -8.43 -5.65
N GLY A 134 -21.40 -8.85 -4.45
CA GLY A 134 -20.34 -9.84 -4.26
C GLY A 134 -20.66 -11.18 -4.92
N HIS A 135 -19.64 -11.92 -5.35
CA HIS A 135 -19.85 -13.23 -5.97
C HIS A 135 -20.22 -14.32 -4.96
N LYS A 136 -20.81 -15.42 -5.45
CA LYS A 136 -21.17 -16.59 -4.62
C LYS A 136 -20.15 -17.74 -4.68
N VAL A 137 -19.04 -17.55 -5.40
CA VAL A 137 -17.98 -18.57 -5.51
C VAL A 137 -17.42 -18.89 -4.12
N ARG A 138 -17.31 -20.18 -3.80
CA ARG A 138 -16.87 -20.69 -2.49
C ARG A 138 -15.36 -20.87 -2.44
N MET A 139 -14.62 -19.78 -2.57
CA MET A 139 -13.16 -19.79 -2.64
C MET A 139 -12.47 -18.97 -1.55
N CYS A 140 -13.20 -18.53 -0.54
CA CYS A 140 -12.62 -17.86 0.60
C CYS A 140 -11.74 -18.86 1.36
N LYS A 141 -10.45 -18.56 1.44
CA LYS A 141 -9.43 -19.35 2.18
C LYS A 141 -9.06 -18.73 3.53
N ALA A 142 -9.84 -17.76 4.01
CA ALA A 142 -9.57 -17.10 5.28
C ALA A 142 -9.73 -18.04 6.48
N SER A 143 -9.33 -17.56 7.66
CA SER A 143 -9.57 -18.28 8.91
C SER A 143 -11.05 -18.66 9.07
N LYS A 144 -11.30 -19.87 9.58
CA LYS A 144 -12.65 -20.43 9.79
C LYS A 144 -13.50 -20.56 8.51
N HIS A 145 -12.91 -20.55 7.31
CA HIS A 145 -13.68 -20.69 6.06
C HIS A 145 -14.50 -21.99 5.98
N GLN A 146 -14.05 -23.09 6.60
CA GLN A 146 -14.79 -24.37 6.63
C GLN A 146 -16.17 -24.20 7.28
N SER A 147 -16.27 -23.45 8.38
CA SER A 147 -17.56 -23.14 9.04
C SER A 147 -18.50 -22.30 8.20
N ARG A 148 -17.97 -21.63 7.17
CA ARG A 148 -18.68 -20.75 6.24
C ARG A 148 -18.78 -21.37 4.84
N ASP A 149 -18.41 -22.64 4.70
CA ASP A 149 -18.44 -23.37 3.43
C ASP A 149 -17.70 -22.64 2.29
N GLY A 150 -16.56 -22.01 2.63
CA GLY A 150 -15.74 -21.26 1.68
C GLY A 150 -16.39 -19.99 1.13
N LEU A 151 -17.55 -19.56 1.60
CA LEU A 151 -18.21 -18.33 1.14
C LEU A 151 -17.42 -17.08 1.56
N HIS A 152 -17.69 -15.95 0.92
CA HIS A 152 -17.19 -14.63 1.32
C HIS A 152 -18.23 -13.92 2.20
N ALA A 153 -17.76 -13.10 3.13
CA ALA A 153 -18.62 -12.24 3.95
C ALA A 153 -18.48 -10.83 3.40
N TRP A 154 -19.30 -10.56 2.39
CA TRP A 154 -19.25 -9.29 1.67
C TRP A 154 -19.75 -8.15 2.56
N GLN A 155 -18.96 -7.10 2.62
CA GLN A 155 -19.32 -5.81 3.17
C GLN A 155 -19.01 -4.74 2.12
N GLU A 156 -19.65 -3.58 2.25
CA GLU A 156 -19.34 -2.43 1.39
C GLU A 156 -17.88 -2.02 1.60
N ALA A 157 -17.14 -1.88 0.50
CA ALA A 157 -15.73 -1.54 0.54
C ALA A 157 -15.54 -0.04 0.75
N THR A 158 -14.51 0.30 1.51
CA THR A 158 -14.00 1.66 1.66
C THR A 158 -12.81 1.88 0.74
N ILE A 159 -12.34 3.13 0.63
CA ILE A 159 -11.14 3.44 -0.16
C ILE A 159 -9.91 2.69 0.36
N ASP A 160 -9.88 2.41 1.66
CA ASP A 160 -8.80 1.69 2.32
C ASP A 160 -8.77 0.21 1.96
N ASP A 161 -9.89 -0.38 1.54
CA ASP A 161 -9.92 -1.74 1.00
C ASP A 161 -9.35 -1.83 -0.42
N LEU A 162 -9.34 -0.71 -1.14
CA LEU A 162 -8.87 -0.62 -2.53
C LEU A 162 -7.41 -0.23 -2.63
N VAL A 163 -7.02 0.76 -1.85
CA VAL A 163 -5.67 1.31 -1.75
C VAL A 163 -5.20 1.02 -0.33
N GLY A 164 -5.08 -0.27 0.00
CA GLY A 164 -4.68 -0.79 1.31
C GLY A 164 -3.73 0.15 2.05
N PRO A 165 -4.14 0.76 3.18
CA PRO A 165 -3.29 1.71 3.84
C PRO A 165 -2.28 0.94 4.68
N ASN A 166 -1.15 0.64 4.05
CA ASN A 166 0.04 0.19 4.77
C ASN A 166 0.59 1.39 5.55
N TYR A 167 0.04 1.65 6.74
CA TYR A 167 0.53 2.71 7.60
C TYR A 167 1.86 2.32 8.23
N VAL A 168 2.83 3.22 8.13
CA VAL A 168 4.15 3.10 8.74
C VAL A 168 4.34 4.20 9.77
N TRP A 169 5.25 4.00 10.72
CA TRP A 169 5.65 5.04 11.65
C TRP A 169 6.45 6.11 10.91
N HIS A 170 6.15 7.37 11.19
CA HIS A 170 6.92 8.48 10.63
C HIS A 170 8.28 8.56 11.34
N VAL A 171 9.36 8.62 10.56
CA VAL A 171 10.72 8.76 11.07
C VAL A 171 11.21 10.18 10.75
N ARG A 172 11.35 11.03 11.77
CA ARG A 172 11.77 12.44 11.56
C ARG A 172 13.16 12.58 10.97
N ASN A 173 14.09 11.79 11.48
CA ASN A 173 15.47 11.76 11.02
C ASN A 173 15.85 10.30 10.74
N PRO A 174 15.98 9.89 9.46
CA PRO A 174 16.38 8.53 9.11
C PRO A 174 17.81 8.16 9.52
N PHE A 175 18.66 9.16 9.84
CA PHE A 175 20.02 8.98 10.36
C PHE A 175 20.07 9.05 11.88
N GLY A 176 18.93 9.36 12.50
CA GLY A 176 18.80 9.35 13.94
C GLY A 176 18.76 7.93 14.51
N PRO A 177 18.69 7.82 15.84
CA PRO A 177 18.47 6.53 16.48
C PRO A 177 17.15 5.90 16.02
N PRO A 178 17.06 4.57 15.99
CA PRO A 178 15.82 3.88 15.64
C PRO A 178 14.69 4.22 16.63
N LEU A 179 13.44 4.13 16.16
CA LEU A 179 12.28 4.40 16.99
C LEU A 179 12.24 3.49 18.23
N SER A 180 12.10 4.10 19.40
CA SER A 180 12.00 3.37 20.67
C SER A 180 10.54 3.04 21.00
N ASN A 181 10.28 1.80 21.40
CA ASN A 181 8.93 1.37 21.79
C ASN A 181 8.38 2.18 22.99
N ASN A 182 9.25 2.69 23.88
CA ASN A 182 8.86 3.53 25.01
C ASN A 182 8.28 4.88 24.56
N LEU A 183 8.71 5.37 23.41
CA LEU A 183 8.31 6.65 22.82
C LEU A 183 7.18 6.53 21.78
N LYS A 184 6.62 5.33 21.57
CA LYS A 184 5.59 5.08 20.54
C LYS A 184 4.37 6.01 20.64
N ARG A 185 4.08 6.53 21.84
CA ARG A 185 2.98 7.47 22.09
C ARG A 185 3.21 8.85 21.50
N TYR A 186 4.45 9.20 21.15
CA TYR A 186 4.83 10.49 20.56
C TYR A 186 4.99 10.42 19.04
N TYR A 187 5.25 9.23 18.49
CA TYR A 187 5.41 9.06 17.05
C TYR A 187 4.09 9.13 16.31
N GLY A 188 4.13 9.76 15.13
CA GLY A 188 3.03 9.77 14.17
C GLY A 188 3.10 8.59 13.20
N LYS A 189 2.07 8.48 12.36
CA LYS A 189 2.01 7.49 11.27
C LYS A 189 1.65 8.17 9.96
N ALA A 190 2.02 7.53 8.86
CA ALA A 190 1.61 7.92 7.52
C ALA A 190 1.43 6.70 6.63
N PRO A 191 0.65 6.78 5.54
CA PRO A 191 0.67 5.77 4.49
C PRO A 191 2.10 5.57 3.96
N ALA A 192 2.51 4.34 3.71
CA ALA A 192 3.88 4.01 3.28
C ALA A 192 4.33 4.83 2.06
N VAL A 193 3.43 5.07 1.10
CA VAL A 193 3.74 5.89 -0.09
C VAL A 193 4.02 7.35 0.30
N VAL A 194 3.27 7.90 1.26
CA VAL A 194 3.47 9.26 1.75
C VAL A 194 4.81 9.37 2.47
N GLU A 195 5.08 8.46 3.43
CA GLU A 195 6.35 8.43 4.16
C GLU A 195 7.53 8.30 3.18
N LEU A 196 7.45 7.37 2.24
CA LEU A 196 8.50 7.17 1.24
C LEU A 196 8.79 8.44 0.42
N CYS A 197 7.74 9.13 -0.03
CA CYS A 197 7.91 10.35 -0.81
C CYS A 197 8.45 11.52 0.05
N VAL A 198 8.01 11.64 1.31
CA VAL A 198 8.51 12.66 2.24
C VAL A 198 9.99 12.43 2.53
N GLN A 199 10.41 11.18 2.77
CA GLN A 199 11.82 10.83 2.97
C GLN A 199 12.70 11.14 1.74
N ALA A 200 12.11 11.08 0.55
CA ALA A 200 12.73 11.49 -0.71
C ALA A 200 12.73 13.01 -0.95
N GLY A 201 12.25 13.82 0.00
CA GLY A 201 12.29 15.29 -0.04
C GLY A 201 11.00 15.97 -0.53
N ALA A 202 9.92 15.21 -0.76
CA ALA A 202 8.63 15.81 -1.06
C ALA A 202 8.04 16.52 0.17
N PRO A 203 7.33 17.65 0.00
CA PRO A 203 6.68 18.33 1.10
C PRO A 203 5.55 17.47 1.68
N VAL A 204 5.35 17.54 2.98
CA VAL A 204 4.28 16.80 3.67
C VAL A 204 2.91 17.37 3.31
N PRO A 205 1.95 16.56 2.82
CA PRO A 205 0.60 17.03 2.55
C PRO A 205 -0.14 17.42 3.84
N ASP A 206 -0.93 18.49 3.79
CA ASP A 206 -1.69 19.00 4.94
C ASP A 206 -2.59 17.92 5.59
N GLN A 207 -3.23 17.08 4.77
CA GLN A 207 -4.11 16.00 5.24
C GLN A 207 -3.39 14.92 6.07
N TYR A 208 -2.05 14.81 5.98
CA TYR A 208 -1.26 13.86 6.77
C TYR A 208 -0.40 14.53 7.83
N ARG A 209 -0.32 15.86 7.86
CA ARG A 209 0.52 16.60 8.81
C ARG A 209 0.22 16.26 10.27
N SER A 210 -1.06 16.21 10.64
CA SER A 210 -1.51 15.83 11.99
C SER A 210 -1.28 14.34 12.28
N MET A 211 -1.45 13.48 11.27
CA MET A 211 -1.22 12.04 11.41
C MET A 211 0.26 11.73 11.68
N MET A 212 1.16 12.47 11.04
CA MET A 212 2.61 12.38 11.19
C MET A 212 3.12 13.03 12.49
N ARG A 213 2.27 13.75 13.23
CA ARG A 213 2.59 14.41 14.51
C ARG A 213 3.85 15.28 14.42
N LEU A 214 3.91 16.13 13.41
CA LEU A 214 5.03 17.07 13.24
C LEU A 214 5.04 18.18 14.29
N ASP A 215 3.92 18.37 14.98
CA ASP A 215 3.69 19.34 16.06
C ASP A 215 4.08 18.83 17.47
N VAL A 216 4.39 17.53 17.62
CA VAL A 216 4.69 16.91 18.92
C VAL A 216 6.18 16.64 19.06
N VAL A 217 6.93 17.36 19.88
CA VAL A 217 8.36 17.04 20.12
C VAL A 217 8.46 15.80 21.03
N PRO A 218 9.06 14.67 20.57
CA PRO A 218 9.31 13.53 21.44
C PRO A 218 10.36 13.92 22.50
N PRO A 219 10.17 13.52 23.77
CA PRO A 219 11.21 13.69 24.77
C PRO A 219 12.41 12.80 24.46
N ASP A 220 13.58 13.19 24.97
CA ASP A 220 14.77 12.36 24.89
C ASP A 220 14.62 11.08 25.73
N LEU A 221 15.46 10.06 25.48
CA LEU A 221 15.32 8.73 26.08
C LEU A 221 15.46 8.75 27.62
N ASP A 222 16.27 9.65 28.14
CA ASP A 222 16.49 9.90 29.56
C ASP A 222 15.41 10.79 30.19
N GLU A 223 14.66 11.52 29.38
CA GLU A 223 13.55 12.36 29.83
C GLU A 223 12.21 11.59 29.90
N VAL A 224 12.11 10.39 29.31
CA VAL A 224 10.84 9.64 29.20
C VAL A 224 10.16 9.42 30.53
N ASP A 225 10.94 9.14 31.59
CA ASP A 225 10.43 8.90 32.94
C ASP A 225 9.97 10.19 33.64
N LEU A 226 10.41 11.36 33.16
CA LEU A 226 10.03 12.67 33.69
C LEU A 226 8.69 13.18 33.14
N VAL A 227 8.22 12.61 32.02
CA VAL A 227 7.00 13.02 31.31
C VAL A 227 5.91 11.93 31.31
N ALA A 228 6.12 10.85 32.07
CA ALA A 228 5.25 9.67 32.11
C ALA A 228 4.01 9.82 33.02
#